data_AF-A0A1G2PLG3-F1
#
_entry.id   AF-A0A1G2PLG3-F1
#
_cell.length_a   1.000
_cell.length_b   1.000
_cell.length_c   1.000
_cell.angle_alpha   90.00
_cell.angle_beta   90.00
_cell.angle_gamma   90.00
#
_symmetry.space_group_name_H-M   'P 1'
#
loop_
_entity.id
_entity.type
_entity.pdbx_description
1 polymer ?
#
loop_
_entity_poly.entity_id
_entity_poly.type
_entity_poly.pdbx_seq_one_letter_code
_entity_poly.pdbx_strand_id
1 'polypeptide(L)'
;MSFDRAQGKARHPRCAICKNVHYTYTREATWRDLKRLAGKVRRSKAYQKRQIKNIYGIPSGGLIPAWVLGGLLNLPLIFDKAGIGPHTLVVDDIADSGKTLIILKPFHVAVLWYRPATCLIPCDELFWERLKSERLGWIEFFWETRKTTHLSVHKET
;
A
#
# COMPACT_ATOMS: atom_id res chain seq x y z
N MET A 1 -6.15 25.35 21.72
CA MET A 1 -5.38 25.96 20.62
C MET A 1 -5.70 25.19 19.34
N SER A 2 -6.19 25.91 18.34
CA SER A 2 -6.73 25.37 17.08
C SER A 2 -5.60 24.78 16.24
N PHE A 3 -5.75 23.55 15.74
CA PHE A 3 -4.82 22.95 14.79
C PHE A 3 -5.05 23.59 13.41
N ASP A 4 -4.17 24.50 13.03
CA ASP A 4 -4.14 25.09 11.70
C ASP A 4 -3.64 24.05 10.69
N ARG A 5 -4.48 23.72 9.69
CA ARG A 5 -4.15 22.80 8.59
C ARG A 5 -3.14 23.46 7.64
N ALA A 6 -1.87 23.47 8.03
CA ALA A 6 -0.80 23.95 7.16
C ALA A 6 -0.55 22.99 6.00
N GLN A 7 -0.77 23.47 4.78
CA GLN A 7 -0.56 22.82 3.51
C GLN A 7 0.91 22.38 3.35
N GLY A 8 1.18 21.07 3.38
CA GLY A 8 2.51 20.53 3.10
C GLY A 8 2.87 20.66 1.61
N LYS A 9 3.85 21.51 1.28
CA LYS A 9 4.43 21.62 -0.08
C LYS A 9 5.67 20.71 -0.20
N ALA A 10 5.55 19.56 -0.85
CA ALA A 10 6.70 18.77 -1.28
C ALA A 10 7.08 19.13 -2.73
N ARG A 11 8.34 19.51 -2.98
CA ARG A 11 8.87 19.80 -4.33
C ARG A 11 9.56 18.56 -4.89
N HIS A 12 9.05 18.00 -5.99
CA HIS A 12 9.74 16.94 -6.73
C HIS A 12 10.56 17.54 -7.89
N PRO A 13 11.89 17.38 -7.93
CA PRO A 13 12.77 18.22 -8.76
C PRO A 13 12.80 17.93 -10.28
N ARG A 14 12.04 16.94 -10.80
CA ARG A 14 12.23 16.48 -12.19
C ARG A 14 10.99 16.17 -13.05
N CYS A 15 9.78 16.62 -12.68
CA CYS A 15 8.62 16.45 -13.58
C CYS A 15 7.94 17.78 -13.91
N ALA A 16 7.78 18.08 -15.21
CA ALA A 16 7.20 19.33 -15.70
C ALA A 16 5.67 19.41 -15.49
N ILE A 17 5.02 18.26 -15.28
CA ILE A 17 3.57 18.11 -15.06
C ILE A 17 3.18 18.47 -13.61
N CYS A 18 4.10 18.31 -12.66
CA CYS A 18 3.81 18.40 -11.23
C CYS A 18 4.17 19.76 -10.60
N LYS A 19 4.36 20.82 -11.42
CA LYS A 19 4.84 22.12 -10.94
C LYS A 19 3.89 22.84 -9.97
N ASN A 20 2.60 22.52 -9.93
CA ASN A 20 1.62 23.11 -9.02
C ASN A 20 0.50 22.12 -8.63
N VAL A 21 0.85 20.95 -8.07
CA VAL A 21 -0.18 20.07 -7.50
C VAL A 21 -0.37 20.42 -6.02
N HIS A 22 -1.45 21.14 -5.71
CA HIS A 22 -1.89 21.38 -4.34
C HIS A 22 -2.68 20.17 -3.84
N TYR A 23 -2.12 19.48 -2.86
CA TYR A 23 -2.76 18.38 -2.16
C TYR A 23 -3.71 18.92 -1.09
N THR A 24 -5.02 18.69 -1.21
CA THR A 24 -6.03 19.32 -0.34
C THR A 24 -6.81 18.35 0.56
N TYR A 25 -6.70 17.04 0.34
CA TYR A 25 -7.51 16.05 1.07
C TYR A 25 -6.66 14.91 1.64
N THR A 26 -6.84 14.65 2.94
CA THR A 26 -6.37 13.42 3.61
C THR A 26 -7.42 12.34 3.41
N ARG A 27 -6.99 11.11 3.14
CA ARG A 27 -7.89 9.96 3.05
C ARG A 27 -7.40 8.85 3.95
N GLU A 28 -8.31 8.33 4.76
CA GLU A 28 -8.06 7.14 5.57
C GLU A 28 -8.21 5.88 4.71
N ALA A 29 -7.28 4.94 4.86
CA ALA A 29 -7.48 3.57 4.40
C ALA A 29 -8.61 2.92 5.22
N THR A 30 -9.39 2.02 4.60
CA THR A 30 -10.48 1.33 5.30
C THR A 30 -10.43 -0.17 5.10
N TRP A 31 -11.05 -0.92 6.01
CA TRP A 31 -11.29 -2.36 5.84
C TRP A 31 -12.07 -2.69 4.55
N ARG A 32 -12.91 -1.76 4.08
CA ARG A 32 -13.65 -1.93 2.82
C ARG A 32 -12.70 -1.89 1.63
N ASP A 33 -11.65 -1.09 1.67
CA ASP A 33 -10.65 -1.03 0.59
C ASP A 33 -9.91 -2.37 0.48
N LEU A 34 -9.50 -2.95 1.60
CA LEU A 34 -8.88 -4.29 1.66
C LEU A 34 -9.82 -5.38 1.14
N LYS A 35 -11.11 -5.34 1.51
CA LYS A 35 -12.13 -6.27 0.98
C LYS A 35 -12.29 -6.15 -0.54
N ARG A 36 -12.26 -4.93 -1.09
CA ARG A 36 -12.33 -4.73 -2.55
C ARG A 36 -11.07 -5.23 -3.26
N LEU A 37 -9.90 -4.98 -2.67
CA LEU A 37 -8.62 -5.51 -3.17
C LEU A 37 -8.63 -7.04 -3.20
N ALA A 38 -9.05 -7.70 -2.11
CA ALA A 38 -9.22 -9.15 -2.06
C ALA A 38 -10.18 -9.65 -3.17
N GLY A 39 -11.30 -8.94 -3.39
CA GLY A 39 -12.22 -9.26 -4.47
C GLY A 39 -11.58 -9.17 -5.87
N LYS A 40 -10.68 -8.21 -6.09
CA LYS A 40 -9.92 -8.11 -7.36
C LYS A 40 -8.95 -9.26 -7.53
N VAL A 41 -8.14 -9.56 -6.50
CA VAL A 41 -7.22 -10.69 -6.52
C VAL A 41 -7.99 -11.98 -6.78
N ARG A 42 -9.11 -12.20 -6.09
CA ARG A 42 -9.95 -13.39 -6.26
C ARG A 42 -10.47 -13.56 -7.68
N ARG A 43 -10.86 -12.47 -8.36
CA ARG A 43 -11.34 -12.52 -9.75
C ARG A 43 -10.23 -12.66 -10.79
N SER A 44 -8.96 -12.56 -10.39
CA SER A 44 -7.83 -12.67 -11.30
C SER A 44 -7.66 -14.10 -11.84
N LYS A 45 -7.15 -14.21 -13.08
CA LYS A 45 -6.81 -15.52 -13.67
C LYS A 45 -5.74 -16.24 -12.84
N ALA A 46 -4.75 -15.52 -12.30
CA ALA A 46 -3.69 -16.09 -11.49
C ALA A 46 -4.23 -16.80 -10.24
N TYR A 47 -5.17 -16.15 -9.53
CA TYR A 47 -5.82 -16.76 -8.37
C TYR A 47 -6.74 -17.93 -8.78
N GLN A 48 -7.57 -17.74 -9.82
CA GLN A 48 -8.50 -18.77 -10.30
C GLN A 48 -7.78 -20.05 -10.79
N LYS A 49 -6.59 -19.89 -11.39
CA LYS A 49 -5.73 -21.00 -11.82
C LYS A 49 -4.81 -21.53 -10.71
N ARG A 50 -4.98 -21.10 -9.46
CA ARG A 50 -4.15 -21.50 -8.30
C ARG A 50 -2.65 -21.24 -8.48
N GLN A 51 -2.30 -20.17 -9.21
CA GLN A 51 -0.92 -19.72 -9.37
C GLN A 51 -0.44 -18.89 -8.18
N ILE A 52 -1.36 -18.34 -7.38
CA ILE A 52 -1.07 -17.71 -6.09
C ILE A 52 -1.33 -18.75 -4.99
N LYS A 53 -0.29 -19.08 -4.20
CA LYS A 53 -0.32 -20.15 -3.18
C LYS A 53 0.00 -19.66 -1.77
N ASN A 54 0.68 -18.52 -1.64
CA ASN A 54 1.00 -17.90 -0.36
C ASN A 54 1.07 -16.38 -0.51
N ILE A 55 1.16 -15.66 0.60
CA ILE A 55 1.14 -14.21 0.64
C ILE A 55 2.27 -13.68 1.52
N TYR A 56 2.90 -12.59 1.09
CA TYR A 56 3.98 -11.91 1.81
C TYR A 56 3.68 -10.41 1.87
N GLY A 57 3.78 -9.82 3.06
CA GLY A 57 3.65 -8.37 3.23
C GLY A 57 5.01 -7.71 3.32
N ILE A 58 5.27 -6.67 2.53
CA ILE A 58 6.51 -5.89 2.61
C ILE A 58 6.51 -5.12 3.95
N PRO A 59 7.47 -5.35 4.85
CA PRO A 59 7.53 -4.62 6.10
C PRO A 59 7.91 -3.14 5.89
N SER A 60 7.34 -2.19 6.63
CA SER A 60 6.28 -2.35 7.65
C SER A 60 4.85 -2.24 7.11
N GLY A 61 4.63 -1.42 6.08
CA GLY A 61 3.29 -1.02 5.62
C GLY A 61 2.44 -2.16 5.05
N GLY A 62 3.06 -3.12 4.36
CA GLY A 62 2.39 -4.26 3.72
C GLY A 62 1.97 -5.40 4.65
N LEU A 63 2.43 -5.42 5.92
CA LEU A 63 2.14 -6.53 6.86
C LEU A 63 0.65 -6.66 7.19
N ILE A 64 0.01 -5.57 7.58
CA ILE A 64 -1.42 -5.55 7.91
C ILE A 64 -2.27 -5.89 6.68
N PRO A 65 -2.06 -5.26 5.51
CA PRO A 65 -2.71 -5.69 4.27
C PRO A 65 -2.52 -7.17 3.96
N ALA A 66 -1.31 -7.72 4.06
CA ALA A 66 -1.04 -9.13 3.78
C ALA A 66 -1.77 -10.07 4.73
N TRP A 67 -1.79 -9.77 6.02
CA TRP A 67 -2.52 -10.58 7.02
C TRP A 67 -4.01 -10.63 6.72
N VAL A 68 -4.61 -9.45 6.44
CA VAL A 68 -6.05 -9.34 6.11
C VAL A 68 -6.37 -10.06 4.81
N LEU A 69 -5.59 -9.81 3.75
CA LEU A 69 -5.78 -10.45 2.46
C LEU A 69 -5.59 -11.97 2.55
N GLY A 70 -4.63 -12.45 3.33
CA GLY A 70 -4.39 -13.88 3.56
C GLY A 70 -5.60 -14.57 4.15
N GLY A 71 -6.18 -14.00 5.22
CA GLY A 71 -7.42 -14.51 5.81
C GLY A 71 -8.61 -14.48 4.85
N LEU A 72 -8.79 -13.38 4.10
CA LEU A 72 -9.88 -13.27 3.13
C LEU A 72 -9.71 -14.26 1.97
N LEU A 73 -8.51 -14.46 1.46
CA LEU A 73 -8.20 -15.30 0.31
C LEU A 73 -7.85 -16.74 0.68
N ASN A 74 -7.87 -17.10 1.97
CA ASN A 74 -7.42 -18.40 2.46
C ASN A 74 -6.00 -18.77 1.96
N LEU A 75 -5.08 -17.81 2.03
CA LEU A 75 -3.68 -17.97 1.65
C LEU A 75 -2.79 -17.95 2.91
N PRO A 76 -1.84 -18.89 3.06
CA PRO A 76 -0.89 -18.86 4.15
C PRO A 76 0.03 -17.64 4.04
N LEU A 77 0.18 -16.92 5.15
CA LEU A 77 1.10 -15.81 5.30
C LEU A 77 2.51 -16.33 5.55
N ILE A 78 3.47 -15.91 4.73
CA ILE A 78 4.90 -16.14 4.94
C ILE A 78 5.54 -14.87 5.53
N PHE A 79 6.44 -15.05 6.49
CA PHE A 79 7.12 -13.95 7.20
C PHE A 79 8.56 -13.76 6.74
N ASP A 80 9.20 -14.83 6.27
CA ASP A 80 10.57 -14.78 5.79
C ASP A 80 10.59 -14.41 4.30
N LYS A 81 11.37 -13.38 3.97
CA LYS A 81 11.63 -12.95 2.59
C LYS A 81 12.28 -14.07 1.76
N ALA A 82 13.07 -14.96 2.37
CA ALA A 82 13.65 -16.11 1.69
C ALA A 82 12.60 -17.12 1.19
N GLY A 83 11.39 -17.10 1.75
CA GLY A 83 10.27 -17.95 1.32
C GLY A 83 9.48 -17.40 0.13
N ILE A 84 9.81 -16.21 -0.38
CA ILE A 84 9.14 -15.60 -1.53
C ILE A 84 9.52 -16.37 -2.79
N GLY A 85 8.51 -16.78 -3.57
CA GLY A 85 8.69 -17.47 -4.84
C GLY A 85 7.69 -17.05 -5.91
N PRO A 86 7.70 -17.69 -7.10
CA PRO A 86 6.84 -17.32 -8.22
C PRO A 86 5.33 -17.41 -7.95
N HIS A 87 4.94 -18.14 -6.90
CA HIS A 87 3.55 -18.32 -6.48
C HIS A 87 3.15 -17.44 -5.29
N THR A 88 4.00 -16.49 -4.91
CA THR A 88 3.76 -15.57 -3.80
C THR A 88 3.05 -14.32 -4.28
N LEU A 89 1.94 -13.97 -3.62
CA LEU A 89 1.36 -12.64 -3.72
C LEU A 89 2.11 -11.71 -2.76
N VAL A 90 2.90 -10.79 -3.32
CA VAL A 90 3.59 -9.76 -2.56
C VAL A 90 2.66 -8.57 -2.36
N VAL A 91 2.55 -8.07 -1.13
CA VAL A 91 1.60 -7.03 -0.75
C VAL A 91 2.31 -5.82 -0.19
N ASP A 92 1.88 -4.64 -0.64
CA ASP A 92 2.28 -3.35 -0.09
C ASP A 92 1.05 -2.48 0.18
N ASP A 93 1.17 -1.47 1.04
CA ASP A 93 0.06 -0.55 1.32
C ASP A 93 -0.04 0.57 0.27
N ILE A 94 1.09 1.09 -0.20
CA ILE A 94 1.14 2.16 -1.19
C ILE A 94 2.28 2.02 -2.21
N ALA A 95 1.93 2.21 -3.47
CA ALA A 95 2.88 2.42 -4.55
C ALA A 95 2.94 3.92 -4.87
N ASP A 96 3.93 4.61 -4.30
CA ASP A 96 4.09 6.05 -4.42
C ASP A 96 4.95 6.44 -5.64
N SER A 97 6.25 6.12 -5.60
CA SER A 97 7.18 6.35 -6.70
C SER A 97 7.19 5.24 -7.76
N GLY A 98 6.63 4.07 -7.44
CA GLY A 98 6.70 2.87 -8.28
C GLY A 98 8.03 2.11 -8.26
N LYS A 99 9.09 2.64 -7.63
CA LYS A 99 10.41 1.97 -7.58
C LYS A 99 10.34 0.57 -6.96
N THR A 100 9.55 0.41 -5.90
CA THR A 100 9.31 -0.89 -5.26
C THR A 100 8.73 -1.88 -6.26
N LEU A 101 7.71 -1.46 -7.03
CA LEU A 101 7.07 -2.32 -8.04
C LEU A 101 8.01 -2.80 -9.15
N ILE A 102 9.01 -1.99 -9.51
CA ILE A 102 10.02 -2.40 -10.52
C ILE A 102 10.80 -3.61 -10.03
N ILE A 103 11.22 -3.60 -8.76
CA ILE A 103 12.00 -4.67 -8.14
C ILE A 103 11.15 -5.93 -7.95
N LEU A 104 9.82 -5.76 -7.82
CA LEU A 104 8.89 -6.85 -7.62
C LEU A 104 8.44 -7.54 -8.92
N LYS A 105 8.82 -7.07 -10.11
CA LYS A 105 8.66 -7.87 -11.35
C LYS A 105 9.68 -9.01 -11.28
N PRO A 106 9.26 -10.26 -10.97
CA PRO A 106 8.21 -10.98 -11.70
C PRO A 106 7.09 -11.57 -10.82
N PHE A 107 6.89 -11.06 -9.61
CA PHE A 107 5.91 -11.60 -8.68
C PHE A 107 4.50 -11.09 -8.96
N HIS A 108 3.51 -11.84 -8.48
CA HIS A 108 2.16 -11.31 -8.28
C HIS A 108 2.21 -10.22 -7.20
N VAL A 109 1.68 -9.04 -7.49
CA VAL A 109 1.73 -7.91 -6.55
C VAL A 109 0.34 -7.36 -6.29
N ALA A 110 -0.01 -7.13 -5.02
CA ALA A 110 -1.20 -6.39 -4.63
C ALA A 110 -0.81 -5.15 -3.83
N VAL A 111 -1.36 -4.00 -4.20
CA VAL A 111 -1.13 -2.75 -3.46
C VAL A 111 -2.46 -2.14 -3.08
N LEU A 112 -2.61 -1.68 -1.83
CA LEU A 112 -3.86 -1.04 -1.44
C LEU A 112 -4.08 0.26 -2.21
N TRP A 113 -3.07 1.12 -2.33
CA TRP A 113 -3.18 2.36 -3.09
C TRP A 113 -2.01 2.56 -4.04
N TYR A 114 -2.26 3.24 -5.16
CA TYR A 114 -1.17 3.69 -6.05
C TYR A 114 -1.38 5.15 -6.42
N ARG A 115 -0.30 5.90 -6.57
CA ARG A 115 -0.37 7.27 -7.09
C ARG A 115 -0.38 7.26 -8.62
N PRO A 116 -1.11 8.16 -9.29
CA PRO A 116 -1.11 8.24 -10.76
C PRO A 116 0.27 8.53 -11.38
N ALA A 117 1.19 9.17 -10.65
CA ALA A 117 2.59 9.31 -11.11
C ALA A 117 3.33 7.96 -11.23
N THR A 118 2.79 6.90 -10.62
CA THR A 118 3.24 5.51 -10.74
C THR A 118 2.76 4.81 -12.04
N CYS A 119 1.95 5.48 -12.88
CA CYS A 119 1.33 4.93 -14.11
C CYS A 119 2.30 4.42 -15.21
N LEU A 120 3.59 4.28 -14.94
CA LEU A 120 4.59 3.78 -15.89
C LEU A 120 4.84 2.27 -15.82
N ILE A 121 4.14 1.52 -14.98
CA ILE A 121 4.39 0.09 -14.84
C ILE A 121 3.09 -0.71 -15.06
N PRO A 122 2.76 -1.06 -16.31
CA PRO A 122 1.86 -2.17 -16.56
C PRO A 122 2.53 -3.46 -16.04
N CYS A 123 1.88 -4.14 -15.10
CA CYS A 123 2.07 -5.56 -14.86
C CYS A 123 0.70 -6.21 -14.97
N ASP A 124 0.58 -7.26 -15.77
CA ASP A 124 -0.64 -8.07 -15.86
C ASP A 124 -1.00 -8.78 -14.54
N GLU A 125 -0.06 -8.74 -13.58
CA GLU A 125 -0.14 -9.37 -12.27
C GLU A 125 -0.17 -8.37 -11.10
N LEU A 126 -0.42 -7.09 -11.39
CA LEU A 126 -0.60 -6.06 -10.38
C LEU A 126 -2.09 -5.89 -10.07
N PHE A 127 -2.45 -5.99 -8.80
CA PHE A 127 -3.79 -5.75 -8.28
C PHE A 127 -3.78 -4.48 -7.43
N TRP A 128 -4.76 -3.59 -7.64
CA TRP A 128 -4.79 -2.35 -6.87
C TRP A 128 -6.19 -1.79 -6.66
N GLU A 129 -6.39 -1.06 -5.56
CA GLU A 129 -7.49 -0.09 -5.46
C GLU A 129 -7.04 1.26 -6.02
N ARG A 130 -7.79 1.78 -7.01
CA ARG A 130 -7.45 3.06 -7.63
C ARG A 130 -7.89 4.20 -6.74
N LEU A 131 -6.94 5.07 -6.40
CA LEU A 131 -7.25 6.43 -5.98
C LEU A 131 -7.84 7.18 -7.19
N LYS A 132 -9.13 7.50 -7.15
CA LYS A 132 -9.83 8.17 -8.26
C LYS A 132 -9.41 9.65 -8.46
N SER A 133 -8.46 10.18 -7.69
CA SER A 133 -8.09 11.59 -7.75
C SER A 133 -6.59 11.82 -7.61
N GLU A 134 -6.01 12.51 -8.59
CA GLU A 134 -4.65 13.05 -8.60
C GLU A 134 -4.42 14.14 -7.53
N ARG A 135 -5.50 14.61 -6.87
CA ARG A 135 -5.47 15.68 -5.85
C ARG A 135 -5.39 15.17 -4.42
N LEU A 136 -5.22 13.86 -4.21
CA LEU A 136 -5.16 13.28 -2.87
C LEU A 136 -3.78 13.50 -2.24
N GLY A 137 -3.79 14.09 -1.05
CA GLY A 137 -2.60 14.40 -0.29
C GLY A 137 -2.03 13.21 0.46
N TRP A 138 -1.73 13.41 1.73
CA TRP A 138 -1.27 12.35 2.62
C TRP A 138 -2.36 11.29 2.78
N ILE A 139 -1.96 10.01 2.77
CA ILE A 139 -2.86 8.89 3.04
C ILE A 139 -2.54 8.42 4.45
N GLU A 140 -3.56 8.36 5.29
CA GLU A 140 -3.41 7.88 6.65
C GLU A 140 -3.85 6.42 6.70
N PHE A 141 -2.91 5.56 7.06
CA PHE A 141 -3.20 4.18 7.35
C PHE A 141 -3.60 4.06 8.81
N PHE A 142 -4.81 3.56 9.08
CA PHE A 142 -5.31 3.45 10.45
C PHE A 142 -4.42 2.55 11.31
N TRP A 143 -3.63 1.63 10.72
CA TRP A 143 -2.64 0.81 11.42
C TRP A 143 -1.32 1.53 11.70
N GLU A 144 -1.05 2.66 11.06
CA GLU A 144 0.13 3.49 11.31
C GLU A 144 -0.16 4.61 12.32
N THR A 145 -1.37 4.65 12.90
CA THR A 145 -1.78 5.76 13.76
C THR A 145 -0.88 5.89 14.98
N ARG A 146 0.00 6.88 14.89
CA ARG A 146 0.59 7.58 16.02
C ARG A 146 -0.49 8.35 16.76
N LYS A 147 -1.31 7.67 17.57
CA LYS A 147 -1.41 8.19 18.93
C LYS A 147 -0.08 7.84 19.58
N THR A 148 0.95 8.66 19.31
CA THR A 148 2.14 8.70 20.16
C THR A 148 1.61 9.15 21.52
N THR A 149 1.16 8.22 22.35
CA THR A 149 1.17 8.46 23.78
C THR A 149 2.63 8.83 24.03
N HIS A 150 2.90 10.06 24.43
CA HIS A 150 4.15 10.38 25.07
C HIS A 150 4.33 9.30 26.13
N LEU A 151 5.22 8.32 25.89
CA LEU A 151 5.74 7.49 26.95
C LEU A 151 6.65 8.44 27.72
N SER A 152 6.03 9.19 28.63
CA SER A 152 6.72 9.87 29.70
C SER A 152 7.42 8.76 30.48
N VAL A 153 8.67 8.51 30.15
CA VAL A 153 9.54 7.71 31.00
C VAL A 153 9.65 8.51 32.28
N HIS A 154 8.87 8.13 33.29
CA HIS A 154 9.14 8.58 34.64
C HIS A 154 10.52 8.03 34.99
N LYS A 155 11.52 8.92 35.02
CA LYS A 155 12.76 8.64 35.72
C LYS A 155 12.39 8.57 37.19
N GLU A 156 12.35 7.35 37.72
CA GLU A 156 12.39 7.13 39.16
C GLU A 156 13.77 7.62 39.63
N THR A 157 13.76 8.70 40.41
CA THR A 157 14.87 9.14 41.27
C THR A 157 14.70 8.56 42.65
#